data_AF-A0A6F8V1Y3-F1
#
_entry.id   AF-A0A6F8V1Y3-F1
#
_cell.length_a   1.000
_cell.length_b   1.000
_cell.length_c   1.000
_cell.angle_alpha   90.00
_cell.angle_beta   90.00
_cell.angle_gamma   90.00
#
_symmetry.space_group_name_H-M   'P 1'
#
loop_
_entity.id
_entity.type
_entity.pdbx_description
1 polymer ?
#
loop_
_entity_poly.entity_id
_entity_poly.type
_entity_poly.pdbx_seq_one_letter_code
_entity_poly.pdbx_strand_id
1 'polypeptide(L)'
;MLRLALPAIIGASMIGVAALAQDQGPARTGSQWSAEEYDKACAPLLKTSAGDTRLNLLQFKTVFGKPAIRWAEKDYQQVIDLARACHGYSKQGAMVDGNNWRAMIEGARDKVLPVAERSIQVDEFASGLAKDAIKFPQCSQLLEFEIDPVSMKDSSAEMFGQSFMLMSDKDLNAAIQYVNECLLFVPDYAQAVKGWREAQGKEHLNKIMDKPLIILKRRLEWRDWEKRPSDLIVQDESGAVIPPTMTSRTTREMILRFNKAAALIRRFTPETISILVKLADDVTMESKNAYDIAYAEAVRRRVQDEIFRRP
;
A
#
# COMPACT_ATOMS: atom_id res chain seq x y z
N MET A 1 -15.13 -50.70 53.83
CA MET A 1 -15.74 -52.00 54.19
C MET A 1 -17.20 -51.94 53.77
N LEU A 2 -17.76 -52.89 53.02
CA LEU A 2 -17.12 -53.99 52.27
C LEU A 2 -16.47 -53.39 50.99
N ARG A 3 -16.25 -53.95 49.78
CA ARG A 3 -16.44 -55.27 49.10
C ARG A 3 -17.81 -55.69 48.50
N LEU A 4 -17.77 -55.99 47.19
CA LEU A 4 -18.60 -56.97 46.43
C LEU A 4 -20.09 -56.62 46.21
N ALA A 5 -20.77 -57.11 45.17
CA ALA A 5 -20.39 -58.17 44.21
C ALA A 5 -20.71 -57.84 42.74
N LEU A 6 -20.02 -58.53 41.82
CA LEU A 6 -20.45 -58.74 40.42
C LEU A 6 -21.18 -60.09 40.31
N PRO A 7 -21.89 -60.37 39.21
CA PRO A 7 -21.38 -61.44 38.34
C PRO A 7 -21.53 -61.19 36.81
N ALA A 8 -20.68 -61.85 36.03
CA ALA A 8 -20.90 -62.18 34.60
C ALA A 8 -21.58 -63.57 34.50
N ILE A 9 -21.87 -64.26 33.38
CA ILE A 9 -21.53 -64.24 31.93
C ILE A 9 -22.79 -64.82 31.20
N ILE A 10 -23.02 -64.99 29.88
CA ILE A 10 -22.31 -65.09 28.57
C ILE A 10 -23.23 -64.33 27.55
N GLY A 11 -22.86 -63.78 26.39
CA GLY A 11 -21.63 -63.77 25.57
C GLY A 11 -21.92 -64.16 24.09
N ALA A 12 -20.97 -63.93 23.17
CA ALA A 12 -21.06 -64.10 21.69
C ALA A 12 -22.02 -63.13 20.95
N SER A 13 -21.88 -62.82 19.65
CA SER A 13 -20.70 -62.62 18.77
C SER A 13 -21.16 -62.07 17.40
N MET A 14 -20.26 -61.39 16.67
CA MET A 14 -20.32 -61.04 15.24
C MET A 14 -21.41 -60.08 14.70
N ILE A 15 -20.93 -58.91 14.26
CA ILE A 15 -21.04 -58.38 12.88
C ILE A 15 -22.40 -58.58 12.16
N GLY A 16 -23.18 -57.51 12.04
CA GLY A 16 -24.26 -57.36 11.06
C GLY A 16 -24.13 -56.03 10.32
N VAL A 17 -24.13 -56.05 8.98
CA VAL A 17 -23.91 -54.86 8.15
C VAL A 17 -25.19 -54.02 8.07
N ALA A 18 -25.17 -52.83 8.67
CA ALA A 18 -26.12 -51.77 8.34
C ALA A 18 -25.58 -50.98 7.14
N ALA A 19 -26.32 -50.96 6.04
CA ALA A 19 -25.84 -50.33 4.81
C ALA A 19 -25.70 -48.81 4.97
N LEU A 20 -24.54 -48.26 4.59
CA LEU A 20 -24.41 -46.85 4.28
C LEU A 20 -25.25 -46.57 3.03
N ALA A 21 -26.46 -46.04 3.23
CA ALA A 21 -27.22 -45.45 2.15
C ALA A 21 -26.40 -44.29 1.56
N GLN A 22 -25.88 -44.47 0.35
CA GLN A 22 -25.32 -43.36 -0.41
C GLN A 22 -26.45 -42.39 -0.70
N ASP A 23 -26.41 -41.22 -0.07
CA ASP A 23 -27.33 -40.12 -0.38
C ASP A 23 -26.92 -39.51 -1.74
N GLN A 24 -27.24 -40.23 -2.82
CA GLN A 24 -27.04 -39.79 -4.19
C GLN A 24 -28.07 -38.71 -4.52
N GLY A 25 -27.82 -37.51 -4.00
CA GLY A 25 -28.58 -36.31 -4.34
C GLY A 25 -28.70 -36.17 -5.86
N PRO A 26 -29.90 -35.89 -6.40
CA PRO A 26 -30.18 -36.09 -7.82
C PRO A 26 -29.29 -35.22 -8.70
N ALA A 27 -28.60 -35.87 -9.64
CA ALA A 27 -27.81 -35.19 -10.66
C ALA A 27 -28.70 -34.19 -11.42
N ARG A 28 -28.38 -32.89 -11.31
CA ARG A 28 -29.14 -31.84 -11.99
C ARG A 28 -28.99 -31.98 -13.51
N THR A 29 -30.05 -32.40 -14.16
CA THR A 29 -30.23 -32.32 -15.62
C THR A 29 -30.19 -30.85 -16.06
N GLY A 30 -29.02 -30.37 -16.48
CA GLY A 30 -28.79 -28.94 -16.73
C GLY A 30 -27.68 -28.56 -17.72
N SER A 31 -26.92 -29.52 -18.25
CA SER A 31 -26.17 -29.42 -19.52
C SER A 31 -25.46 -30.75 -19.80
N GLN A 32 -25.65 -31.31 -20.99
CA GLN A 32 -24.80 -32.41 -21.47
C GLN A 32 -23.56 -31.82 -22.12
N TRP A 33 -22.52 -31.58 -21.32
CA TRP A 33 -21.18 -31.38 -21.86
C TRP A 33 -20.74 -32.67 -22.55
N SER A 34 -20.16 -32.56 -23.74
CA SER A 34 -19.44 -33.68 -24.36
C SER A 34 -18.25 -34.11 -23.49
N ALA A 35 -17.71 -35.31 -23.72
CA ALA A 35 -16.55 -35.80 -22.97
C ALA A 35 -15.32 -34.86 -23.10
N GLU A 36 -15.14 -34.21 -24.26
CA GLU A 36 -14.06 -33.25 -24.48
C GLU A 36 -14.30 -31.93 -23.72
N GLU A 37 -15.54 -31.41 -23.72
CA GLU A 37 -15.91 -30.23 -22.94
C GLU A 37 -15.78 -30.48 -21.44
N TYR A 38 -16.16 -31.66 -20.96
CA TYR A 38 -16.02 -32.06 -19.56
C TYR A 38 -14.55 -32.20 -19.13
N ASP A 39 -13.72 -32.86 -19.94
CA ASP A 39 -12.27 -32.93 -19.69
C ASP A 39 -11.63 -31.53 -19.62
N LYS A 40 -11.97 -30.66 -20.60
CA LYS A 40 -11.48 -29.29 -20.72
C LYS A 40 -11.96 -28.37 -19.59
N ALA A 41 -13.22 -28.52 -19.14
CA ALA A 41 -13.79 -27.73 -18.04
C ALA A 41 -13.23 -28.16 -16.67
N CYS A 42 -13.00 -29.45 -16.47
CA CYS A 42 -12.57 -30.00 -15.18
C CYS A 42 -11.04 -30.11 -15.02
N ALA A 43 -10.25 -30.15 -16.09
CA ALA A 43 -8.78 -30.19 -16.03
C ALA A 43 -8.13 -29.05 -15.21
N PRO A 44 -8.61 -27.79 -15.23
CA PRO A 44 -8.10 -26.73 -14.34
C PRO A 44 -8.15 -27.06 -12.85
N LEU A 45 -9.17 -27.82 -12.41
CA LEU A 45 -9.37 -28.25 -11.02
C LEU A 45 -8.51 -29.47 -10.62
N LEU A 46 -7.84 -30.12 -11.58
CA LEU A 46 -6.77 -31.09 -11.32
C LEU A 46 -5.38 -30.47 -11.43
N LYS A 47 -5.21 -29.41 -12.23
CA LYS A 47 -3.93 -28.71 -12.43
C LYS A 47 -3.49 -27.87 -11.22
N THR A 48 -4.41 -27.46 -10.36
CA THR A 48 -4.14 -26.70 -9.13
C THR A 48 -5.04 -27.25 -8.04
N SER A 49 -4.52 -27.54 -6.85
CA SER A 49 -5.37 -28.13 -5.80
C SER A 49 -6.32 -27.10 -5.18
N ALA A 50 -7.38 -27.58 -4.52
CA ALA A 50 -8.28 -26.75 -3.73
C ALA A 50 -7.53 -25.96 -2.62
N GLY A 51 -6.54 -26.61 -2.00
CA GLY A 51 -5.69 -26.01 -0.96
C GLY A 51 -4.80 -24.89 -1.51
N ASP A 52 -4.11 -25.13 -2.62
CA ASP A 52 -3.27 -24.12 -3.29
C ASP A 52 -4.12 -22.95 -3.80
N THR A 53 -5.32 -23.24 -4.33
CA THR A 53 -6.24 -22.21 -4.81
C THR A 53 -6.68 -21.31 -3.65
N ARG A 54 -7.08 -21.89 -2.51
CA ARG A 54 -7.38 -21.14 -1.28
C ARG A 54 -6.19 -20.33 -0.78
N LEU A 55 -5.00 -20.91 -0.73
CA LEU A 55 -3.79 -20.19 -0.29
C LEU A 55 -3.45 -19.02 -1.21
N ASN A 56 -3.59 -19.19 -2.53
CA ASN A 56 -3.35 -18.12 -3.50
C ASN A 56 -4.42 -17.02 -3.42
N LEU A 57 -5.70 -17.36 -3.23
CA LEU A 57 -6.78 -16.40 -2.96
C LEU A 57 -6.48 -15.59 -1.67
N LEU A 58 -6.15 -16.28 -0.58
CA LEU A 58 -5.82 -15.65 0.72
C LEU A 58 -4.56 -14.78 0.67
N GLN A 59 -3.62 -15.06 -0.24
CA GLN A 59 -2.43 -14.22 -0.51
C GLN A 59 -2.68 -13.18 -1.62
N PHE A 60 -3.94 -12.92 -1.98
CA PHE A 60 -4.40 -11.98 -3.00
C PHE A 60 -3.80 -12.15 -4.42
N LYS A 61 -3.24 -13.33 -4.72
CA LYS A 61 -2.58 -13.63 -6.00
C LYS A 61 -3.58 -13.75 -7.16
N THR A 62 -3.04 -13.83 -8.37
CA THR A 62 -3.81 -14.19 -9.58
C THR A 62 -4.23 -15.66 -9.54
N VAL A 63 -5.54 -15.90 -9.61
CA VAL A 63 -6.16 -17.23 -9.60
C VAL A 63 -7.08 -17.34 -10.82
N PHE A 64 -6.98 -18.44 -11.58
CA PHE A 64 -7.64 -18.65 -12.88
C PHE A 64 -7.54 -17.44 -13.85
N GLY A 65 -6.39 -16.74 -13.83
CA GLY A 65 -6.12 -15.56 -14.67
C GLY A 65 -6.62 -14.22 -14.10
N LYS A 66 -7.33 -14.21 -12.98
CA LYS A 66 -7.90 -13.00 -12.36
C LYS A 66 -7.26 -12.70 -10.99
N PRO A 67 -6.72 -11.49 -10.73
CA PRO A 67 -6.23 -11.09 -9.41
C PRO A 67 -7.32 -11.20 -8.34
N ALA A 68 -7.04 -11.89 -7.23
CA ALA A 68 -8.05 -12.16 -6.19
C ALA A 68 -8.65 -10.89 -5.55
N ILE A 69 -7.89 -9.78 -5.49
CA ILE A 69 -8.40 -8.45 -5.08
C ILE A 69 -9.50 -7.88 -6.00
N ARG A 70 -9.75 -8.50 -7.16
CA ARG A 70 -10.83 -8.16 -8.12
C ARG A 70 -11.90 -9.25 -8.23
N TRP A 71 -11.93 -10.24 -7.34
CA TRP A 71 -12.98 -11.26 -7.30
C TRP A 71 -14.21 -10.74 -6.56
N ALA A 72 -15.37 -10.83 -7.20
CA ALA A 72 -16.68 -10.62 -6.60
C ALA A 72 -17.33 -11.99 -6.30
N GLU A 73 -18.44 -12.01 -5.55
CA GLU A 73 -19.10 -13.26 -5.12
C GLU A 73 -19.34 -14.26 -6.27
N LYS A 74 -19.74 -13.76 -7.45
CA LYS A 74 -19.97 -14.57 -8.65
C LYS A 74 -18.76 -15.41 -9.10
N ASP A 75 -17.53 -14.92 -8.90
CA ASP A 75 -16.32 -15.64 -9.31
C ASP A 75 -16.08 -16.85 -8.38
N TYR A 76 -16.30 -16.68 -7.07
CA TYR A 76 -16.27 -17.78 -6.09
C TYR A 76 -17.37 -18.80 -6.38
N GLN A 77 -18.60 -18.33 -6.64
CA GLN A 77 -19.73 -19.21 -6.93
C GLN A 77 -19.52 -20.01 -8.22
N GLN A 78 -18.96 -19.42 -9.27
CA GLN A 78 -18.59 -20.13 -10.50
C GLN A 78 -17.60 -21.28 -10.25
N VAL A 79 -16.59 -21.07 -9.40
CA VAL A 79 -15.64 -22.14 -9.03
C VAL A 79 -16.31 -23.23 -8.19
N ILE A 80 -17.21 -22.87 -7.26
CA ILE A 80 -17.97 -23.82 -6.44
C ILE A 80 -18.89 -24.69 -7.30
N ASP A 81 -19.63 -24.09 -8.24
CA ASP A 81 -20.55 -24.83 -9.12
C ASP A 81 -19.80 -25.67 -10.16
N LEU A 82 -18.67 -25.19 -10.69
CA LEU A 82 -17.77 -25.99 -11.54
C LEU A 82 -17.21 -27.19 -10.77
N ALA A 83 -16.72 -26.99 -9.55
CA ALA A 83 -16.20 -28.08 -8.72
C ALA A 83 -17.28 -29.09 -8.29
N ARG A 84 -18.55 -28.66 -8.18
CA ARG A 84 -19.68 -29.57 -7.99
C ARG A 84 -19.98 -30.38 -9.26
N ALA A 85 -19.99 -29.76 -10.43
CA ALA A 85 -20.19 -30.44 -11.72
C ALA A 85 -19.06 -31.44 -12.05
N CYS A 86 -17.84 -31.10 -11.65
CA CYS A 86 -16.64 -31.93 -11.80
C CYS A 86 -16.43 -32.95 -10.67
N HIS A 87 -17.34 -33.09 -9.69
CA HIS A 87 -17.12 -33.98 -8.55
C HIS A 87 -16.93 -35.44 -9.01
N GLY A 88 -15.83 -36.08 -8.59
CA GLY A 88 -15.46 -37.45 -8.98
C GLY A 88 -14.71 -37.55 -10.32
N TYR A 89 -14.58 -36.47 -11.10
CA TYR A 89 -13.69 -36.43 -12.26
C TYR A 89 -12.26 -36.72 -11.81
N SER A 90 -11.59 -37.66 -12.48
CA SER A 90 -10.23 -38.08 -12.14
C SER A 90 -9.38 -38.32 -13.38
N LYS A 91 -8.08 -37.99 -13.26
CA LYS A 91 -7.09 -38.10 -14.33
C LYS A 91 -5.70 -38.24 -13.69
N GLN A 92 -4.89 -39.18 -14.20
CA GLN A 92 -3.51 -39.42 -13.73
C GLN A 92 -3.37 -39.64 -12.20
N GLY A 93 -4.39 -40.22 -11.55
CA GLY A 93 -4.39 -40.51 -10.11
C GLY A 93 -4.86 -39.35 -9.21
N ALA A 94 -5.10 -38.16 -9.76
CA ALA A 94 -5.76 -37.06 -9.05
C ALA A 94 -7.28 -37.10 -9.29
N MET A 95 -8.08 -36.65 -8.32
CA MET A 95 -9.55 -36.59 -8.38
C MET A 95 -10.07 -35.26 -7.83
N VAL A 96 -11.11 -34.71 -8.46
CA VAL A 96 -11.81 -33.51 -7.99
C VAL A 96 -12.82 -33.90 -6.91
N ASP A 97 -12.47 -33.69 -5.64
CA ASP A 97 -13.46 -33.65 -4.57
C ASP A 97 -14.13 -32.27 -4.51
N GLY A 98 -15.30 -32.17 -5.13
CA GLY A 98 -16.16 -30.98 -5.11
C GLY A 98 -16.53 -30.46 -3.70
N ASN A 99 -16.53 -31.31 -2.66
CA ASN A 99 -16.85 -30.89 -1.29
C ASN A 99 -15.66 -30.19 -0.63
N ASN A 100 -14.46 -30.76 -0.72
CA ASN A 100 -13.21 -30.10 -0.33
C ASN A 100 -13.01 -28.79 -1.12
N TRP A 101 -13.20 -28.81 -2.44
CA TRP A 101 -13.17 -27.59 -3.26
C TRP A 101 -14.14 -26.52 -2.76
N ARG A 102 -15.40 -26.87 -2.50
CA ARG A 102 -16.39 -25.93 -1.95
C ARG A 102 -15.92 -25.32 -0.63
N ALA A 103 -15.55 -26.16 0.34
CA ALA A 103 -15.13 -25.69 1.67
C ALA A 103 -13.87 -24.80 1.62
N MET A 104 -12.93 -25.10 0.72
CA MET A 104 -11.72 -24.30 0.53
C MET A 104 -11.99 -22.95 -0.14
N ILE A 105 -12.94 -22.87 -1.08
CA ILE A 105 -13.31 -21.63 -1.78
C ILE A 105 -14.22 -20.75 -0.91
N GLU A 106 -15.21 -21.31 -0.21
CA GLU A 106 -16.03 -20.58 0.78
C GLU A 106 -15.13 -20.01 1.89
N GLY A 107 -14.25 -20.84 2.48
CA GLY A 107 -13.26 -20.43 3.47
C GLY A 107 -12.11 -19.54 2.95
N ALA A 108 -12.15 -19.13 1.68
CA ALA A 108 -11.34 -18.06 1.10
C ALA A 108 -12.18 -16.80 0.87
N ARG A 109 -13.36 -16.95 0.24
CA ARG A 109 -14.35 -15.88 -0.01
C ARG A 109 -14.57 -15.04 1.24
N ASP A 110 -14.85 -15.69 2.37
CA ASP A 110 -15.24 -15.04 3.63
C ASP A 110 -14.15 -14.14 4.23
N LYS A 111 -12.93 -14.16 3.68
CA LYS A 111 -11.81 -13.27 4.04
C LYS A 111 -11.39 -12.33 2.92
N VAL A 112 -11.47 -12.78 1.66
CA VAL A 112 -10.93 -12.07 0.49
C VAL A 112 -11.98 -11.13 -0.11
N LEU A 113 -13.25 -11.54 -0.15
CA LEU A 113 -14.35 -10.78 -0.75
C LEU A 113 -14.56 -9.40 -0.07
N PRO A 114 -14.60 -9.26 1.27
CA PRO A 114 -14.80 -7.95 1.90
C PRO A 114 -13.68 -6.94 1.60
N VAL A 115 -12.46 -7.44 1.36
CA VAL A 115 -11.28 -6.63 1.01
C VAL A 115 -11.32 -6.25 -0.48
N ALA A 116 -11.74 -7.17 -1.35
CA ALA A 116 -11.94 -6.92 -2.78
C ALA A 116 -13.07 -5.91 -3.06
N GLU A 117 -14.20 -6.04 -2.36
CA GLU A 117 -15.35 -5.12 -2.49
C GLU A 117 -14.97 -3.69 -2.06
N ARG A 118 -14.25 -3.53 -0.93
CA ARG A 118 -13.70 -2.23 -0.53
C ARG A 118 -12.68 -1.70 -1.55
N SER A 119 -11.82 -2.56 -2.12
CA SER A 119 -10.88 -2.12 -3.16
C SER A 119 -11.59 -1.59 -4.41
N ILE A 120 -12.73 -2.17 -4.80
CA ILE A 120 -13.53 -1.67 -5.92
C ILE A 120 -14.17 -0.33 -5.56
N GLN A 121 -14.75 -0.19 -4.37
CA GLN A 121 -15.35 1.07 -3.90
C GLN A 121 -14.32 2.22 -3.84
N VAL A 122 -13.07 1.93 -3.44
CA VAL A 122 -12.00 2.94 -3.41
C VAL A 122 -11.45 3.26 -4.81
N ASP A 123 -11.36 2.28 -5.72
CA ASP A 123 -11.06 2.55 -7.14
C ASP A 123 -12.15 3.44 -7.79
N GLU A 124 -13.43 3.22 -7.45
CA GLU A 124 -14.57 4.04 -7.89
C GLU A 124 -14.52 5.47 -7.31
N PHE A 125 -14.30 5.62 -6.00
CA PHE A 125 -14.08 6.93 -5.36
C PHE A 125 -12.91 7.71 -5.99
N ALA A 126 -11.79 7.03 -6.25
CA ALA A 126 -10.59 7.58 -6.88
C ALA A 126 -10.81 8.08 -8.31
N SER A 127 -11.86 7.62 -8.99
CA SER A 127 -12.30 8.12 -10.28
C SER A 127 -13.07 9.44 -10.18
N GLY A 128 -13.81 9.66 -9.09
CA GLY A 128 -14.55 10.90 -8.80
C GLY A 128 -13.71 12.03 -8.21
N LEU A 129 -12.54 11.73 -7.63
CA LEU A 129 -11.62 12.74 -7.10
C LEU A 129 -11.09 13.68 -8.20
N ALA A 130 -11.40 14.97 -8.06
CA ALA A 130 -10.92 16.02 -8.94
C ALA A 130 -9.40 16.24 -8.76
N LYS A 131 -8.63 15.95 -9.83
CA LYS A 131 -7.17 16.09 -9.90
C LYS A 131 -6.74 16.79 -11.19
N ASP A 132 -5.52 17.31 -11.23
CA ASP A 132 -4.93 18.06 -12.35
C ASP A 132 -3.91 17.22 -13.13
N ALA A 133 -2.94 16.60 -12.43
CA ALA A 133 -1.82 15.90 -13.05
C ALA A 133 -1.58 14.46 -12.53
N ILE A 134 -2.11 14.09 -11.36
CA ILE A 134 -1.76 12.83 -10.69
C ILE A 134 -2.60 11.61 -11.12
N LYS A 135 -1.95 10.45 -11.12
CA LYS A 135 -2.60 9.13 -11.09
C LYS A 135 -2.77 8.67 -9.65
N PHE A 136 -3.74 7.79 -9.41
CA PHE A 136 -3.77 6.98 -8.20
C PHE A 136 -3.23 5.57 -8.54
N PRO A 137 -2.39 4.97 -7.68
CA PRO A 137 -2.04 3.56 -7.79
C PRO A 137 -3.27 2.69 -7.42
N GLN A 138 -3.13 1.36 -7.40
CA GLN A 138 -4.02 0.53 -6.57
C GLN A 138 -3.57 0.65 -5.10
N CYS A 139 -4.50 0.68 -4.15
CA CYS A 139 -4.19 0.78 -2.72
C CYS A 139 -3.19 -0.29 -2.23
N SER A 140 -3.21 -1.49 -2.84
CA SER A 140 -2.27 -2.58 -2.57
C SER A 140 -0.81 -2.22 -2.84
N GLN A 141 -0.53 -1.32 -3.79
CA GLN A 141 0.81 -0.86 -4.16
C GLN A 141 1.37 0.14 -3.15
N LEU A 142 0.52 0.80 -2.34
CA LEU A 142 0.96 1.70 -1.27
C LEU A 142 1.80 0.98 -0.20
N LEU A 143 1.72 -0.34 -0.10
CA LEU A 143 2.60 -1.15 0.77
C LEU A 143 4.06 -1.23 0.29
N GLU A 144 4.32 -0.87 -0.97
CA GLU A 144 5.67 -0.69 -1.52
C GLU A 144 6.09 0.80 -1.53
N PHE A 145 5.28 1.71 -0.96
CA PHE A 145 5.61 3.14 -0.89
C PHE A 145 6.78 3.38 0.06
N GLU A 146 7.93 3.74 -0.50
CA GLU A 146 9.10 4.14 0.27
C GLU A 146 9.06 5.65 0.57
N ILE A 147 9.25 5.98 1.85
CA ILE A 147 9.41 7.33 2.37
C ILE A 147 10.42 7.32 3.53
N ASP A 148 11.46 8.15 3.41
CA ASP A 148 12.37 8.46 4.51
C ASP A 148 12.63 9.98 4.56
N PRO A 149 12.21 10.68 5.63
CA PRO A 149 12.47 12.10 5.78
C PRO A 149 13.94 12.45 6.07
N VAL A 150 14.80 11.47 6.40
CA VAL A 150 16.24 11.69 6.64
C VAL A 150 17.01 11.77 5.33
N SER A 151 16.91 10.73 4.49
CA SER A 151 17.53 10.70 3.14
C SER A 151 16.73 11.45 2.07
N MET A 152 15.60 12.07 2.42
CA MET A 152 14.59 12.64 1.52
C MET A 152 13.96 11.67 0.51
N LYS A 153 14.26 10.37 0.59
CA LYS A 153 13.69 9.34 -0.30
C LYS A 153 12.16 9.41 -0.28
N ASP A 154 11.56 9.48 -1.47
CA ASP A 154 10.12 9.66 -1.64
C ASP A 154 9.67 9.07 -2.99
N SER A 155 8.95 7.95 -2.94
CA SER A 155 8.43 7.25 -4.11
C SER A 155 7.15 7.88 -4.70
N SER A 156 6.70 9.07 -4.26
CA SER A 156 5.49 9.71 -4.79
C SER A 156 5.52 9.99 -6.29
N ALA A 157 6.69 10.33 -6.85
CA ALA A 157 6.85 10.46 -8.30
C ALA A 157 6.55 9.15 -9.05
N GLU A 158 6.99 8.02 -8.51
CA GLU A 158 6.82 6.69 -9.11
C GLU A 158 5.38 6.19 -8.91
N MET A 159 4.84 6.38 -7.70
CA MET A 159 3.54 5.90 -7.26
C MET A 159 2.37 6.71 -7.85
N PHE A 160 2.39 8.04 -7.66
CA PHE A 160 1.33 8.98 -8.06
C PHE A 160 1.63 9.71 -9.38
N GLY A 161 2.80 9.51 -9.98
CA GLY A 161 3.21 10.11 -11.26
C GLY A 161 3.85 11.50 -11.12
N GLN A 162 3.86 12.07 -9.92
CA GLN A 162 4.44 13.37 -9.61
C GLN A 162 4.90 13.40 -8.15
N SER A 163 6.06 14.01 -7.86
CA SER A 163 6.52 14.23 -6.48
C SER A 163 5.52 15.06 -5.68
N PHE A 164 5.27 14.73 -4.41
CA PHE A 164 4.46 15.55 -3.51
C PHE A 164 4.96 17.02 -3.44
N MET A 165 6.25 17.27 -3.64
CA MET A 165 6.78 18.65 -3.68
C MET A 165 6.33 19.43 -4.93
N LEU A 166 6.03 18.74 -6.04
CA LEU A 166 5.57 19.31 -7.31
C LEU A 166 4.03 19.36 -7.47
N MET A 167 3.27 18.48 -6.82
CA MET A 167 1.80 18.41 -6.93
C MET A 167 1.11 19.75 -6.61
N SER A 168 -0.04 20.04 -7.23
CA SER A 168 -0.89 21.17 -6.82
C SER A 168 -1.45 20.96 -5.41
N ASP A 169 -1.87 22.03 -4.71
CA ASP A 169 -2.51 21.86 -3.39
C ASP A 169 -3.82 21.05 -3.50
N LYS A 170 -4.50 21.12 -4.64
CA LYS A 170 -5.67 20.29 -4.97
C LYS A 170 -5.27 18.81 -5.08
N ASP A 171 -4.23 18.50 -5.86
CA ASP A 171 -3.73 17.14 -6.05
C ASP A 171 -3.19 16.54 -4.74
N LEU A 172 -2.53 17.33 -3.88
CA LEU A 172 -2.13 16.89 -2.54
C LEU A 172 -3.32 16.52 -1.66
N ASN A 173 -4.39 17.34 -1.64
CA ASN A 173 -5.61 17.01 -0.90
C ASN A 173 -6.30 15.76 -1.48
N ALA A 174 -6.32 15.59 -2.80
CA ALA A 174 -6.86 14.41 -3.44
C ALA A 174 -6.04 13.14 -3.12
N ALA A 175 -4.71 13.24 -3.06
CA ALA A 175 -3.84 12.14 -2.64
C ALA A 175 -4.04 11.76 -1.16
N ILE A 176 -4.21 12.74 -0.27
CA ILE A 176 -4.55 12.49 1.15
C ILE A 176 -5.89 11.78 1.27
N GLN A 177 -6.93 12.25 0.58
CA GLN A 177 -8.26 11.62 0.58
C GLN A 177 -8.19 10.19 0.03
N TYR A 178 -7.47 9.96 -1.07
CA TYR A 178 -7.28 8.63 -1.63
C TYR A 178 -6.60 7.65 -0.66
N VAL A 179 -5.49 8.06 -0.03
CA VAL A 179 -4.77 7.21 0.94
C VAL A 179 -5.60 6.98 2.21
N ASN A 180 -6.42 7.96 2.62
CA ASN A 180 -7.36 7.80 3.72
C ASN A 180 -8.39 6.69 3.43
N GLU A 181 -9.00 6.67 2.25
CA GLU A 181 -9.93 5.59 1.89
C GLU A 181 -9.24 4.22 1.78
N CYS A 182 -7.97 4.18 1.34
CA CYS A 182 -7.19 2.95 1.36
C CYS A 182 -6.98 2.37 2.79
N LEU A 183 -7.00 3.17 3.86
CA LEU A 183 -6.93 2.67 5.25
C LEU A 183 -8.08 1.71 5.59
N LEU A 184 -9.21 1.75 4.87
CA LEU A 184 -10.39 0.93 5.13
C LEU A 184 -10.18 -0.56 4.84
N PHE A 185 -9.12 -0.96 4.12
CA PHE A 185 -8.86 -2.37 3.80
C PHE A 185 -7.38 -2.76 3.60
N VAL A 186 -6.48 -1.79 3.36
CA VAL A 186 -5.05 -2.09 3.21
C VAL A 186 -4.43 -2.74 4.45
N PRO A 187 -4.82 -2.45 5.71
CA PRO A 187 -4.31 -3.19 6.87
C PRO A 187 -4.60 -4.69 6.82
N ASP A 188 -5.79 -5.10 6.36
CA ASP A 188 -6.19 -6.51 6.20
C ASP A 188 -5.39 -7.17 5.06
N TYR A 189 -5.24 -6.46 3.93
CA TYR A 189 -4.40 -6.88 2.80
C TYR A 189 -2.91 -7.01 3.20
N ALA A 190 -2.39 -6.10 4.02
CA ALA A 190 -1.03 -6.13 4.53
C ALA A 190 -0.79 -7.30 5.49
N GLN A 191 -1.77 -7.63 6.33
CA GLN A 191 -1.72 -8.84 7.16
C GLN A 191 -1.66 -10.10 6.29
N ALA A 192 -2.47 -10.14 5.22
CA ALA A 192 -2.55 -11.29 4.32
C ALA A 192 -1.31 -11.49 3.42
N VAL A 193 -0.74 -10.40 2.90
CA VAL A 193 0.34 -10.44 1.88
C VAL A 193 1.74 -10.24 2.49
N LYS A 194 1.88 -9.40 3.52
CA LYS A 194 3.16 -9.07 4.17
C LYS A 194 3.31 -9.66 5.59
N GLY A 195 2.27 -10.29 6.14
CA GLY A 195 2.27 -10.79 7.51
C GLY A 195 2.26 -9.71 8.60
N TRP A 196 1.93 -8.46 8.23
CA TRP A 196 1.95 -7.32 9.14
C TRP A 196 0.82 -7.36 10.17
N ARG A 197 1.04 -6.74 11.33
CA ARG A 197 -0.07 -6.40 12.24
C ARG A 197 -0.84 -5.21 11.67
N GLU A 198 -2.14 -5.17 11.89
CA GLU A 198 -3.04 -4.08 11.47
C GLU A 198 -2.46 -2.68 11.78
N ALA A 199 -1.92 -2.51 12.99
CA ALA A 199 -1.28 -1.26 13.43
C ALA A 199 -0.08 -0.85 12.56
N GLN A 200 0.71 -1.79 12.05
CA GLN A 200 1.85 -1.49 11.16
C GLN A 200 1.36 -1.05 9.77
N GLY A 201 0.29 -1.64 9.25
CA GLY A 201 -0.35 -1.20 8.01
C GLY A 201 -0.92 0.22 8.10
N LYS A 202 -1.55 0.53 9.24
CA LYS A 202 -2.04 1.89 9.54
C LYS A 202 -0.91 2.90 9.73
N GLU A 203 0.13 2.55 10.49
CA GLU A 203 1.33 3.40 10.67
C GLU A 203 2.04 3.69 9.34
N HIS A 204 2.14 2.69 8.46
CA HIS A 204 2.71 2.85 7.13
C HIS A 204 1.91 3.83 6.27
N LEU A 205 0.60 3.64 6.12
CA LEU A 205 -0.24 4.55 5.34
C LEU A 205 -0.31 5.96 5.93
N ASN A 206 -0.29 6.11 7.26
CA ASN A 206 -0.24 7.43 7.91
C ASN A 206 1.00 8.22 7.50
N LYS A 207 2.19 7.58 7.42
CA LYS A 207 3.42 8.24 6.94
C LYS A 207 3.29 8.76 5.51
N ILE A 208 2.54 8.07 4.65
CA ILE A 208 2.24 8.52 3.28
C ILE A 208 1.38 9.79 3.30
N MET A 209 0.44 9.93 4.25
CA MET A 209 -0.41 11.12 4.39
C MET A 209 0.28 12.28 5.11
N ASP A 210 1.15 12.00 6.08
CA ASP A 210 1.83 13.04 6.87
C ASP A 210 2.69 13.96 6.00
N LYS A 211 3.39 13.43 4.99
CA LYS A 211 4.22 14.25 4.09
C LYS A 211 3.43 15.29 3.26
N PRO A 212 2.38 14.93 2.49
CA PRO A 212 1.57 15.91 1.78
C PRO A 212 0.83 16.87 2.73
N LEU A 213 0.39 16.43 3.92
CA LEU A 213 -0.17 17.31 4.96
C LEU A 213 0.84 18.36 5.45
N ILE A 214 2.09 17.94 5.72
CA ILE A 214 3.18 18.86 6.08
C ILE A 214 3.46 19.83 4.94
N ILE A 215 3.55 19.35 3.69
CA ILE A 215 3.82 20.20 2.51
C ILE A 215 2.72 21.26 2.34
N LEU A 216 1.43 20.88 2.43
CA LEU A 216 0.31 21.83 2.40
C LEU A 216 0.43 22.90 3.49
N LYS A 217 0.68 22.49 4.74
CA LYS A 217 0.86 23.41 5.86
C LYS A 217 2.04 24.37 5.64
N ARG A 218 3.20 23.86 5.22
CA ARG A 218 4.40 24.68 5.00
C ARG A 218 4.27 25.60 3.79
N ARG A 219 3.58 25.17 2.73
CA ARG A 219 3.21 26.05 1.60
C ARG A 219 2.30 27.19 2.04
N LEU A 220 1.31 26.94 2.90
CA LEU A 220 0.48 27.99 3.47
C LEU A 220 1.31 28.97 4.31
N GLU A 221 2.09 28.48 5.27
CA GLU A 221 3.02 29.30 6.07
C GLU A 221 4.00 30.12 5.20
N TRP A 222 4.34 29.63 4.01
CA TRP A 222 5.20 30.34 3.06
C TRP A 222 4.45 31.30 2.12
N ARG A 223 3.14 31.12 1.87
CA ARG A 223 2.32 32.13 1.16
C ARG A 223 2.33 33.45 1.93
N ASP A 224 2.12 33.36 3.25
CA ASP A 224 2.02 34.50 4.16
C ASP A 224 3.38 35.15 4.48
N TRP A 225 4.49 34.50 4.12
CA TRP A 225 5.86 35.00 4.28
C TRP A 225 6.15 36.17 3.30
N GLU A 226 6.70 37.28 3.79
CA GLU A 226 7.13 38.43 2.97
C GLU A 226 8.28 38.03 2.03
N LYS A 227 8.02 38.01 0.71
CA LYS A 227 8.99 37.60 -0.32
C LYS A 227 9.54 38.81 -1.07
N ARG A 228 10.86 38.84 -1.27
CA ARG A 228 11.55 39.84 -2.11
C ARG A 228 12.28 39.16 -3.28
N PRO A 229 12.53 39.86 -4.40
CA PRO A 229 13.30 39.32 -5.54
C PRO A 229 14.74 38.89 -5.21
N SER A 230 15.28 39.31 -4.06
CA SER A 230 16.62 38.99 -3.57
C SER A 230 16.67 37.82 -2.58
N ASP A 231 15.53 37.25 -2.20
CA ASP A 231 15.46 36.18 -1.20
C ASP A 231 15.95 34.84 -1.77
N LEU A 232 16.56 34.01 -0.91
CA LEU A 232 17.13 32.72 -1.29
C LEU A 232 16.04 31.68 -1.61
N ILE A 233 15.96 31.31 -2.90
CA ILE A 233 15.14 30.22 -3.42
C ILE A 233 16.04 28.99 -3.63
N VAL A 234 15.60 27.84 -3.15
CA VAL A 234 16.25 26.54 -3.37
C VAL A 234 15.21 25.59 -3.99
N GLN A 235 15.66 24.76 -4.91
CA GLN A 235 14.85 23.73 -5.56
C GLN A 235 15.36 22.33 -5.19
N ASP A 236 14.47 21.35 -5.18
CA ASP A 236 14.86 19.94 -5.11
C ASP A 236 15.33 19.42 -6.48
N GLU A 237 15.77 18.16 -6.53
CA GLU A 237 16.26 17.50 -7.76
C GLU A 237 15.18 17.38 -8.85
N SER A 238 13.89 17.49 -8.48
CA SER A 238 12.76 17.53 -9.41
C SER A 238 12.39 18.95 -9.85
N GLY A 239 13.13 19.97 -9.41
CA GLY A 239 12.87 21.38 -9.71
C GLY A 239 11.76 22.02 -8.87
N ALA A 240 11.17 21.33 -7.88
CA ALA A 240 10.20 21.95 -7.00
C ALA A 240 10.88 22.94 -6.06
N VAL A 241 10.34 24.16 -5.93
CA VAL A 241 10.83 25.11 -4.93
C VAL A 241 10.54 24.58 -3.54
N ILE A 242 11.57 24.43 -2.73
CA ILE A 242 11.51 24.00 -1.34
C ILE A 242 11.13 25.23 -0.49
N PRO A 243 9.94 25.28 0.15
CA PRO A 243 9.60 26.41 1.01
C PRO A 243 10.57 26.51 2.21
N PRO A 244 11.10 27.70 2.58
CA PRO A 244 11.90 27.89 3.78
C PRO A 244 11.25 27.35 5.07
N THR A 245 9.91 27.29 5.09
CA THR A 245 9.09 26.75 6.17
C THR A 245 9.21 25.23 6.34
N MET A 246 9.65 24.48 5.33
CA MET A 246 10.02 23.05 5.44
C MET A 246 11.27 22.82 6.30
N THR A 247 12.13 23.84 6.43
CA THR A 247 13.42 23.73 7.12
C THR A 247 13.27 23.88 8.64
N SER A 248 14.26 23.42 9.40
CA SER A 248 14.32 23.57 10.86
C SER A 248 14.41 25.04 11.28
N ARG A 249 14.31 25.30 12.60
CA ARG A 249 14.36 26.67 13.12
C ARG A 249 15.72 27.33 12.84
N THR A 250 16.81 26.62 13.05
CA THR A 250 18.18 27.12 12.85
C THR A 250 18.40 27.52 11.39
N THR A 251 17.98 26.68 10.45
CA THR A 251 18.02 26.98 9.01
C THR A 251 17.17 28.20 8.66
N ARG A 252 15.95 28.33 9.20
CA ARG A 252 15.12 29.53 8.99
C ARG A 252 15.77 30.81 9.51
N GLU A 253 16.43 30.77 10.66
CA GLU A 253 17.17 31.92 11.19
C GLU A 253 18.39 32.28 10.32
N MET A 254 19.08 31.29 9.74
CA MET A 254 20.13 31.49 8.73
C MET A 254 19.57 32.10 7.42
N ILE A 255 18.48 31.55 6.87
CA ILE A 255 17.82 32.06 5.65
C ILE A 255 17.35 33.50 5.85
N LEU A 256 16.74 33.82 7.00
CA LEU A 256 16.31 35.19 7.32
C LEU A 256 17.49 36.18 7.40
N ARG A 257 18.63 35.76 7.95
CA ARG A 257 19.87 36.57 7.98
C ARG A 257 20.43 36.78 6.57
N PHE A 258 20.50 35.72 5.75
CA PHE A 258 20.94 35.81 4.36
C PHE A 258 20.05 36.77 3.56
N ASN A 259 18.73 36.54 3.60
CA ASN A 259 17.74 37.32 2.87
C ASN A 259 17.77 38.80 3.27
N LYS A 260 17.95 39.11 4.57
CA LYS A 260 18.11 40.48 5.07
C LYS A 260 19.40 41.14 4.56
N ALA A 261 20.50 40.41 4.41
CA ALA A 261 21.73 40.93 3.84
C ALA A 261 21.59 41.17 2.33
N ALA A 262 21.02 40.21 1.58
CA ALA A 262 20.77 40.30 0.14
C ALA A 262 19.86 41.49 -0.22
N ALA A 263 18.84 41.76 0.58
CA ALA A 263 17.91 42.88 0.39
C ALA A 263 18.54 44.28 0.52
N LEU A 264 19.78 44.40 1.04
CA LEU A 264 20.48 45.70 1.12
C LEU A 264 21.13 46.12 -0.21
N ILE A 265 21.17 45.24 -1.22
CA ILE A 265 21.75 45.49 -2.56
C ILE A 265 23.19 46.05 -2.47
N ARG A 266 23.97 45.50 -1.54
CA ARG A 266 25.39 45.81 -1.29
C ARG A 266 26.13 44.49 -1.10
N ARG A 267 27.45 44.50 -1.33
CA ARG A 267 28.32 43.38 -0.95
C ARG A 267 28.13 43.05 0.53
N PHE A 268 28.16 41.77 0.88
CA PHE A 268 28.13 41.35 2.28
C PHE A 268 29.39 41.83 3.00
N THR A 269 29.26 42.25 4.26
CA THR A 269 30.40 42.64 5.08
C THR A 269 31.19 41.40 5.54
N PRO A 270 32.48 41.51 5.90
CA PRO A 270 33.26 40.37 6.39
C PRO A 270 32.63 39.66 7.60
N GLU A 271 31.96 40.41 8.48
CA GLU A 271 31.25 39.89 9.65
C GLU A 271 29.98 39.15 9.22
N THR A 272 29.25 39.69 8.23
CA THR A 272 28.07 39.05 7.66
C THR A 272 28.44 37.73 6.98
N ILE A 273 29.54 37.72 6.22
CA ILE A 273 30.11 36.53 5.58
C ILE A 273 30.48 35.48 6.64
N SER A 274 31.25 35.88 7.66
CA SER A 274 31.69 34.98 8.75
C SER A 274 30.51 34.34 9.49
N ILE A 275 29.47 35.12 9.82
CA ILE A 275 28.26 34.63 10.48
C ILE A 275 27.47 33.66 9.58
N LEU A 276 27.34 33.94 8.28
CA LEU A 276 26.59 33.09 7.35
C LEU A 276 27.32 31.78 7.03
N VAL A 277 28.66 31.82 6.89
CA VAL A 277 29.48 30.61 6.75
C VAL A 277 29.34 29.74 7.99
N LYS A 278 29.53 30.29 9.19
CA LYS A 278 29.39 29.52 10.43
C LYS A 278 28.00 28.89 10.55
N LEU A 279 26.93 29.65 10.33
CA LEU A 279 25.56 29.09 10.44
C LEU A 279 25.30 27.97 9.43
N ALA A 280 25.86 28.05 8.22
CA ALA A 280 25.77 26.97 7.25
C ALA A 280 26.62 25.75 7.65
N ASP A 281 27.78 25.96 8.28
CA ASP A 281 28.62 24.90 8.83
C ASP A 281 27.93 24.18 10.00
N ASP A 282 27.45 24.92 11.00
CA ASP A 282 26.67 24.41 12.13
C ASP A 282 25.47 23.57 11.63
N VAL A 283 24.66 24.11 10.69
CA VAL A 283 23.51 23.40 10.12
C VAL A 283 23.89 22.13 9.34
N THR A 284 25.02 22.13 8.62
CA THR A 284 25.50 20.95 7.88
C THR A 284 26.03 19.86 8.81
N MET A 285 26.63 20.24 9.94
CA MET A 285 27.16 19.29 10.92
C MET A 285 26.08 18.68 11.81
N GLU A 286 25.04 19.47 12.17
CA GLU A 286 24.02 19.05 13.14
C GLU A 286 22.75 18.46 12.50
N SER A 287 22.34 18.93 11.31
CA SER A 287 21.03 18.53 10.77
C SER A 287 21.04 17.19 10.04
N LYS A 288 19.97 16.42 10.29
CA LYS A 288 19.62 15.17 9.59
C LYS A 288 18.45 15.34 8.61
N ASN A 289 18.01 16.58 8.39
CA ASN A 289 16.97 16.92 7.43
C ASN A 289 17.65 17.50 6.19
N ALA A 290 17.69 16.79 5.07
CA ALA A 290 18.43 17.27 3.91
C ALA A 290 17.82 18.51 3.21
N TYR A 291 16.59 18.93 3.57
CA TYR A 291 16.11 20.29 3.24
C TYR A 291 16.92 21.38 3.94
N ASP A 292 17.42 21.13 5.15
CA ASP A 292 18.33 22.05 5.86
C ASP A 292 19.68 22.13 5.16
N ILE A 293 20.21 20.96 4.78
CA ILE A 293 21.52 20.83 4.11
C ILE A 293 21.48 21.55 2.76
N ALA A 294 20.43 21.35 1.95
CA ALA A 294 20.26 22.03 0.66
C ALA A 294 20.27 23.57 0.82
N TYR A 295 19.63 24.10 1.87
CA TYR A 295 19.65 25.53 2.17
C TYR A 295 21.00 26.02 2.72
N ALA A 296 21.70 25.22 3.53
CA ALA A 296 23.04 25.55 4.01
C ALA A 296 24.07 25.57 2.86
N GLU A 297 24.02 24.60 1.95
CA GLU A 297 24.84 24.61 0.74
C GLU A 297 24.53 25.82 -0.16
N ALA A 298 23.26 26.14 -0.37
CA ALA A 298 22.87 27.31 -1.15
C ALA A 298 23.40 28.62 -0.53
N VAL A 299 23.35 28.77 0.80
CA VAL A 299 24.01 29.89 1.51
C VAL A 299 25.52 29.88 1.30
N ARG A 300 26.22 28.74 1.47
CA ARG A 300 27.69 28.66 1.24
C ARG A 300 28.06 29.09 -0.18
N ARG A 301 27.43 28.51 -1.20
CA ARG A 301 27.70 28.81 -2.61
C ARG A 301 27.47 30.29 -2.90
N ARG A 302 26.38 30.87 -2.40
CA ARG A 302 26.03 32.27 -2.63
C ARG A 302 26.87 33.27 -1.84
N VAL A 303 27.46 32.86 -0.71
CA VAL A 303 28.48 33.64 0.00
C VAL A 303 29.85 33.57 -0.71
N GLN A 304 30.22 32.40 -1.25
CA GLN A 304 31.41 32.25 -2.09
C GLN A 304 31.34 33.14 -3.34
N ASP A 305 30.19 33.21 -4.00
CA ASP A 305 29.94 34.13 -5.13
C ASP A 305 30.29 35.58 -4.76
N GLU A 306 29.80 36.09 -3.62
CA GLU A 306 30.04 37.49 -3.20
C GLU A 306 31.48 37.77 -2.75
N ILE A 307 32.18 36.76 -2.22
CA ILE A 307 33.63 36.84 -1.92
C ILE A 307 34.43 37.02 -3.23
N PHE A 308 34.15 36.21 -4.25
CA PHE A 308 34.91 36.21 -5.51
C PHE A 308 34.35 37.17 -6.58
N ARG A 309 33.22 37.83 -6.31
CA ARG A 309 32.62 38.86 -7.17
C ARG A 309 33.63 39.96 -7.43
N ARG A 310 34.07 40.12 -8.68
CA ARG A 310 34.96 41.23 -9.08
C ARG A 310 34.27 42.59 -8.88
N PRO A 311 35.02 43.67 -8.58
CA PRO A 311 34.47 45.03 -8.49
C PRO A 311 33.91 45.49 -9.83
#